data_AF-A0A7W7CLY2-F1
#
_entry.id   AF-A0A7W7CLY2-F1
#
_cell.length_a   1.000
_cell.length_b   1.000
_cell.length_c   1.000
_cell.angle_alpha   90.00
_cell.angle_beta   90.00
_cell.angle_gamma   90.00
#
_symmetry.space_group_name_H-M   'P 1'
#
loop_
_entity.id
_entity.type
_entity.pdbx_description
1 polymer ?
#
loop_
_entity_poly.entity_id
_entity_poly.type
_entity_poly.pdbx_seq_one_letter_code
_entity_poly.pdbx_strand_id
1 'polypeptide(L)'
;MAGYKVITTAVRKEAAKWDDLANKVAPVHSAVSGMTLSPLAFFVLDPITLMVFPLNLPTPPEELASSYEAVRSFMEKLLGGAKTEFSEIGDALIKIANTYDQNEAIVEMDLNEAF
;
A
#
# COMPACT_ATOMS: atom_id res chain seq x y z
N MET A 1 -7.46 -37.51 5.65
CA MET A 1 -7.78 -36.60 4.54
C MET A 1 -6.66 -35.57 4.38
N ALA A 2 -5.75 -35.72 3.41
CA ALA A 2 -4.52 -34.91 3.31
C ALA A 2 -4.64 -33.67 2.41
N GLY A 3 -5.65 -33.61 1.53
CA GLY A 3 -5.76 -32.57 0.50
C GLY A 3 -6.07 -31.17 1.04
N TYR A 4 -7.03 -31.04 1.96
CA TYR A 4 -7.45 -29.72 2.46
C TYR A 4 -6.34 -29.02 3.24
N LYS A 5 -5.57 -29.76 4.06
CA LYS A 5 -4.41 -29.20 4.79
C LYS A 5 -3.35 -28.62 3.88
N VAL A 6 -3.16 -29.19 2.69
CA VAL A 6 -2.24 -28.64 1.68
C VAL A 6 -2.75 -27.29 1.18
N ILE A 7 -4.06 -27.18 0.92
CA ILE A 7 -4.70 -25.94 0.47
C ILE A 7 -4.64 -24.89 1.58
N THR A 8 -5.04 -25.20 2.81
CA THR A 8 -5.04 -24.23 3.92
C THR A 8 -3.61 -23.79 4.29
N THR A 9 -2.61 -24.66 4.14
CA THR A 9 -1.19 -24.30 4.27
C THR A 9 -0.73 -23.36 3.15
N ALA A 10 -1.12 -23.62 1.90
CA ALA A 10 -0.78 -22.75 0.78
C ALA A 10 -1.42 -21.36 0.93
N VAL A 11 -2.69 -21.30 1.36
CA VAL A 11 -3.41 -20.05 1.63
C VAL A 11 -2.73 -19.24 2.74
N ARG A 12 -2.30 -19.88 3.83
CA ARG A 12 -1.53 -19.21 4.91
C ARG A 12 -0.17 -18.70 4.43
N LYS A 13 0.51 -19.45 3.56
CA LYS A 13 1.77 -19.00 2.96
C LYS A 13 1.55 -17.80 2.06
N GLU A 14 0.44 -17.76 1.33
CA GLU A 14 0.07 -16.60 0.51
C GLU A 14 -0.26 -15.39 1.38
N ALA A 15 -1.02 -15.56 2.47
CA ALA A 15 -1.31 -14.51 3.44
C ALA A 15 -0.03 -13.80 3.93
N ALA A 16 0.98 -14.58 4.30
CA ALA A 16 2.27 -14.03 4.76
C ALA A 16 2.99 -13.16 3.71
N LYS A 17 2.75 -13.38 2.41
CA LYS A 17 3.30 -12.52 1.36
C LYS A 17 2.63 -11.15 1.34
N TRP A 18 1.32 -11.11 1.57
CA TRP A 18 0.57 -9.86 1.63
C TRP A 18 0.99 -9.02 2.84
N ASP A 19 1.21 -9.66 3.99
CA ASP A 19 1.76 -8.99 5.17
C ASP A 19 3.18 -8.46 4.92
N ASP A 20 4.04 -9.23 4.23
CA ASP A 20 5.38 -8.77 3.85
C ASP A 20 5.33 -7.57 2.89
N LEU A 21 4.40 -7.57 1.93
CA LEU A 21 4.18 -6.43 1.04
C LEU A 21 3.68 -5.20 1.83
N ALA A 22 2.76 -5.36 2.77
CA ALA A 22 2.30 -4.28 3.64
C ALA A 22 3.48 -3.67 4.43
N ASN A 23 4.34 -4.52 4.99
CA ASN A 23 5.54 -4.11 5.72
C ASN A 23 6.56 -3.40 4.84
N LYS A 24 6.71 -3.81 3.57
CA LYS A 24 7.60 -3.15 2.60
C LYS A 24 7.08 -1.81 2.13
N VAL A 25 5.77 -1.63 2.04
CA VAL A 25 5.15 -0.35 1.66
C VAL A 25 5.23 0.67 2.79
N ALA A 26 5.16 0.25 4.06
CA ALA A 26 5.19 1.14 5.21
C ALA A 26 6.37 2.14 5.24
N PRO A 27 7.65 1.77 5.02
CA PRO A 27 8.74 2.73 4.99
C PRO A 27 8.67 3.68 3.78
N VAL A 28 8.16 3.22 2.63
CA VAL A 28 7.98 4.06 1.44
C VAL A 28 6.90 5.11 1.68
N HIS A 29 5.77 4.71 2.28
CA HIS A 29 4.71 5.63 2.71
C HIS A 29 5.28 6.70 3.67
N SER A 30 6.05 6.28 4.67
CA SER A 30 6.68 7.20 5.63
C SER A 30 7.65 8.16 4.95
N ALA A 31 8.42 7.70 3.97
CA ALA A 31 9.34 8.55 3.22
C ALA A 31 8.58 9.61 2.41
N VAL A 32 7.54 9.22 1.67
CA VAL A 32 6.71 10.13 0.86
C VAL A 32 5.96 11.15 1.73
N SER A 33 5.48 10.73 2.90
CA SER A 33 4.86 11.63 3.88
C SER A 33 5.83 12.74 4.34
N GLY A 34 7.12 12.41 4.47
CA GLY A 34 8.17 13.36 4.84
C GLY A 34 8.74 14.20 3.70
N MET A 35 8.40 13.91 2.43
CA MET A 35 8.93 14.61 1.25
C MET A 35 8.23 15.95 0.97
N THR A 36 8.14 16.83 1.97
CA THR A 36 7.61 18.17 1.77
C THR A 36 8.72 19.11 1.30
N LEU A 37 8.40 19.97 0.32
CA LEU A 37 9.33 20.95 -0.23
C LEU A 37 8.82 22.35 0.09
N SER A 38 9.74 23.22 0.50
CA SER A 38 9.45 24.65 0.66
C SER A 38 9.13 25.27 -0.71
N PRO A 39 8.23 26.26 -0.79
CA PRO A 39 7.97 27.00 -2.03
C PRO A 39 9.22 27.54 -2.72
N LEU A 40 10.26 27.87 -1.94
CA LEU A 40 11.55 28.34 -2.49
C LEU A 40 12.30 27.26 -3.30
N ALA A 41 12.02 25.97 -3.10
CA ALA A 41 12.60 24.89 -3.89
C ALA A 41 12.09 24.88 -5.35
N PHE A 42 10.98 25.56 -5.63
CA PHE A 42 10.38 25.65 -6.96
C PHE A 42 10.75 26.95 -7.69
N PHE A 43 11.61 27.76 -7.10
CA PHE A 43 12.04 29.02 -7.68
C PHE A 43 13.09 28.77 -8.76
N VAL A 44 12.70 28.92 -10.03
CA VAL A 44 13.61 28.77 -11.17
C VAL A 44 14.15 30.14 -11.58
N LEU A 45 15.37 30.45 -11.15
CA LEU A 45 16.11 31.64 -11.61
C LEU A 45 16.82 31.31 -12.93
N ASP A 46 16.20 31.68 -14.04
CA ASP A 46 16.90 31.74 -15.34
C ASP A 46 17.28 33.20 -15.64
N PRO A 47 18.59 33.51 -15.85
CA PRO A 47 19.05 34.85 -16.24
C PRO A 47 18.36 35.41 -17.47
N ILE A 48 17.99 34.55 -18.45
CA ILE A 48 17.29 34.96 -19.66
C ILE A 48 15.86 35.35 -19.33
N THR A 49 15.17 34.54 -18.52
CA THR A 49 13.80 34.82 -18.07
C THR A 49 13.72 36.12 -17.27
N LEU A 50 14.71 36.40 -16.42
CA LEU A 50 14.81 37.65 -15.66
C LEU A 50 15.08 38.90 -16.54
N MET A 51 15.82 38.75 -17.64
CA MET A 51 16.08 39.85 -18.57
C MET A 51 14.90 40.14 -19.51
N VAL A 52 14.12 39.12 -19.89
CA VAL A 52 13.04 39.24 -20.89
C VAL A 52 11.68 39.51 -20.23
N PHE A 53 11.44 38.95 -19.04
CA PHE A 53 10.20 39.13 -18.28
C PHE A 53 10.53 39.48 -16.81
N PRO A 54 10.93 40.72 -16.50
CA PRO A 54 11.41 41.11 -15.17
C PRO A 54 10.37 40.92 -14.04
N LEU A 55 9.12 40.56 -14.36
CA LEU A 55 8.03 40.34 -13.40
C LEU A 55 7.12 39.13 -13.72
N ASN A 56 7.40 38.34 -14.78
CA ASN A 56 6.54 37.21 -15.17
C ASN A 56 7.39 35.94 -15.37
N LEU A 57 7.50 35.14 -14.30
CA LEU A 57 7.97 33.76 -14.44
C LEU A 57 7.01 33.00 -15.38
N PRO A 58 7.50 32.15 -16.29
CA PRO A 58 6.65 31.38 -17.22
C PRO A 58 5.67 30.46 -16.48
N THR A 59 5.94 30.13 -15.22
CA THR A 59 5.00 29.49 -14.29
C THR A 59 5.31 30.00 -12.88
N PRO A 60 4.33 30.53 -12.13
CA PRO A 60 4.52 30.93 -10.74
C PRO A 60 5.06 29.77 -9.90
N PRO A 61 6.03 29.99 -8.99
CA PRO A 61 6.56 28.96 -8.10
C PRO A 61 5.47 28.28 -7.26
N GLU A 62 4.39 29.00 -6.96
CA GLU A 62 3.22 28.51 -6.25
C GLU A 62 2.47 27.41 -7.03
N GLU A 63 2.35 27.55 -8.36
CA GLU A 63 1.68 26.55 -9.20
C GLU A 63 2.51 25.25 -9.30
N LEU A 64 3.84 25.38 -9.37
CA LEU A 64 4.77 24.24 -9.34
C LEU A 64 4.76 23.54 -7.98
N ALA A 65 4.76 24.30 -6.88
CA ALA A 65 4.66 23.77 -5.53
C ALA A 65 3.34 23.02 -5.30
N SER A 66 2.22 23.61 -5.76
CA SER A 66 0.90 22.98 -5.70
C SER A 66 0.84 21.68 -6.50
N SER A 67 1.42 21.67 -7.71
CA SER A 67 1.47 20.47 -8.56
C SER A 67 2.30 19.35 -7.92
N TYR A 68 3.44 19.69 -7.33
CA TYR A 68 4.25 18.74 -6.57
C TYR A 68 3.48 18.17 -5.38
N GLU A 69 2.85 19.03 -4.58
CA GLU A 69 2.11 18.61 -3.39
C GLU A 69 0.92 17.71 -3.76
N ALA A 70 0.24 17.98 -4.88
CA ALA A 70 -0.82 17.12 -5.38
C ALA A 70 -0.31 15.71 -5.71
N VAL A 71 0.85 15.58 -6.36
CA VAL A 71 1.46 14.28 -6.67
C VAL A 71 1.94 13.59 -5.40
N ARG A 72 2.61 14.32 -4.50
CA ARG A 72 3.08 13.79 -3.21
C ARG A 72 1.91 13.24 -2.39
N SER A 73 0.85 14.02 -2.24
CA SER A 73 -0.36 13.64 -1.49
C SER A 73 -1.09 12.46 -2.14
N PHE A 74 -1.17 12.42 -3.47
CA PHE A 74 -1.72 11.28 -4.19
C PHE A 74 -0.94 9.99 -3.92
N MET A 75 0.39 10.06 -4.00
CA MET A 75 1.28 8.92 -3.70
C MET A 75 1.17 8.50 -2.24
N GLU A 76 1.14 9.45 -1.30
CA GLU A 76 0.93 9.20 0.13
C GLU A 76 -0.37 8.43 0.35
N LYS A 77 -1.48 8.89 -0.25
CA LYS A 77 -2.78 8.22 -0.15
C LYS A 77 -2.75 6.79 -0.71
N LEU A 78 -2.16 6.59 -1.89
CA LEU A 78 -2.06 5.26 -2.50
C LEU A 78 -1.24 4.30 -1.66
N LEU A 79 -0.08 4.74 -1.16
CA LEU A 79 0.80 3.91 -0.33
C LEU A 79 0.17 3.62 1.04
N GLY A 80 -0.57 4.57 1.61
CA GLY A 80 -1.34 4.38 2.84
C GLY A 80 -2.47 3.35 2.63
N GLY A 81 -3.18 3.42 1.51
CA GLY A 81 -4.19 2.43 1.12
C GLY A 81 -3.58 1.05 0.92
N ALA A 82 -2.50 0.93 0.13
CA ALA A 82 -1.83 -0.33 -0.12
C ALA A 82 -1.32 -1.01 1.17
N LYS A 83 -0.78 -0.23 2.12
CA LYS A 83 -0.38 -0.76 3.43
C LYS A 83 -1.55 -1.43 4.16
N THR A 84 -2.72 -0.78 4.16
CA THR A 84 -3.92 -1.28 4.84
C THR A 84 -4.51 -2.48 4.10
N GLU A 85 -4.77 -2.33 2.81
CA GLU A 85 -5.44 -3.33 1.98
C GLU A 85 -4.64 -4.63 1.89
N PHE A 86 -3.30 -4.56 1.80
CA PHE A 86 -2.47 -5.76 1.79
C PHE A 86 -2.58 -6.53 3.12
N SER A 87 -2.59 -5.84 4.26
CA SER A 87 -2.81 -6.50 5.56
C SER A 87 -4.20 -7.13 5.64
N GLU A 88 -5.23 -6.46 5.13
CA GLU A 88 -6.60 -6.98 5.11
C GLU A 88 -6.74 -8.24 4.23
N ILE A 89 -6.05 -8.29 3.10
CA ILE A 89 -5.99 -9.50 2.24
C ILE A 89 -5.34 -10.65 3.01
N GLY A 90 -4.21 -10.41 3.69
CA GLY A 90 -3.54 -11.40 4.54
C GLY A 90 -4.49 -11.98 5.61
N ASP A 91 -5.15 -11.09 6.36
CA ASP A 91 -6.12 -11.46 7.38
C ASP A 91 -7.31 -12.26 6.83
N ALA A 92 -7.83 -11.86 5.66
CA ALA A 92 -8.92 -12.57 5.00
C ALA A 92 -8.53 -14.00 4.62
N LEU A 93 -7.33 -14.19 4.08
CA LEU A 93 -6.80 -15.52 3.72
C LEU A 93 -6.61 -16.40 4.96
N ILE A 94 -6.10 -15.85 6.07
CA ILE A 94 -5.98 -16.58 7.34
C ILE A 94 -7.37 -17.01 7.84
N LYS A 95 -8.36 -16.11 7.81
CA LYS A 95 -9.73 -16.42 8.21
C LYS A 95 -10.32 -17.55 7.35
N ILE A 96 -10.16 -17.49 6.03
CA ILE A 96 -10.61 -18.55 5.11
C ILE A 96 -9.96 -19.89 5.48
N ALA A 97 -8.64 -19.93 5.66
CA ALA A 97 -7.93 -21.15 6.01
C ALA A 97 -8.42 -21.76 7.35
N ASN A 98 -8.67 -20.90 8.35
CA ASN A 98 -9.19 -21.34 9.65
C ASN A 98 -10.62 -21.89 9.55
N THR A 99 -11.49 -21.24 8.79
CA THR A 99 -12.86 -21.72 8.58
C THR A 99 -12.87 -23.08 7.86
N TYR A 100 -12.00 -23.27 6.86
CA TYR A 100 -11.87 -24.57 6.19
C TYR A 100 -11.41 -25.67 7.15
N ASP A 101 -10.38 -25.42 7.95
CA ASP A 101 -9.89 -26.42 8.91
C ASP A 101 -10.93 -26.76 9.99
N GLN A 102 -11.72 -25.79 10.44
CA GLN A 102 -12.82 -26.00 11.39
C GLN A 102 -13.93 -26.86 10.80
N ASN A 103 -14.35 -26.56 9.57
CA ASN A 103 -15.41 -27.32 8.91
C ASN A 103 -14.99 -28.78 8.67
N GLU A 104 -13.74 -29.02 8.26
CA GLU A 104 -13.28 -30.40 8.11
C GLU A 104 -13.21 -31.14 9.45
N ALA A 105 -12.77 -30.48 10.53
CA ALA A 105 -12.74 -31.12 11.85
C ALA A 105 -14.15 -31.55 12.32
N ILE A 106 -15.19 -30.77 12.00
CA ILE A 106 -16.59 -31.12 12.28
C ILE A 106 -17.00 -32.32 11.44
N VAL A 107 -16.72 -32.31 10.13
CA VAL A 107 -17.06 -33.42 9.22
C VAL A 107 -16.35 -34.72 9.62
N GLU A 108 -15.07 -34.66 10.01
CA GLU A 108 -14.34 -35.82 10.53
C GLU A 108 -14.95 -36.35 11.84
N MET A 109 -15.45 -35.46 12.71
CA MET A 109 -16.14 -35.87 13.95
C MET A 109 -17.48 -36.57 13.65
N ASP A 110 -18.32 -35.98 12.80
CA ASP A 110 -19.62 -36.55 12.40
C ASP A 110 -19.47 -37.92 11.73
N LEU A 111 -18.45 -38.09 10.88
CA LEU A 111 -18.15 -39.38 10.25
C LEU A 111 -17.72 -40.45 11.27
N ASN A 112 -16.96 -40.08 12.31
CA ASN A 112 -16.56 -41.02 13.36
C ASN A 112 -17.70 -41.39 14.31
N GLU A 113 -18.73 -40.56 14.45
CA GLU A 113 -19.92 -40.88 15.25
C GLU A 113 -20.94 -41.74 14.48
N ALA A 114 -20.92 -41.70 13.15
CA ALA A 114 -21.84 -42.44 12.29
C ALA A 114 -21.41 -43.90 11.99
N PHE A 115 -20.16 -44.27 12.28
CA PHE A 115 -19.57 -45.60 12.03
C PHE A 115 -18.92 -46.18 13.28
#